data_AF-A0AAV1I5F7-F1
#
_entry.id   AF-A0AAV1I5F7-F1
#
_cell.length_a   1.000
_cell.length_b   1.000
_cell.length_c   1.000
_cell.angle_alpha   90.00
_cell.angle_beta   90.00
_cell.angle_gamma   90.00
#
_symmetry.space_group_name_H-M   'P 1'
#
loop_
_entity.id
_entity.type
_entity.pdbx_description
1 polymer ?
#
loop_
_entity_poly.entity_id
_entity_poly.type
_entity_poly.pdbx_seq_one_letter_code
_entity_poly.pdbx_strand_id
1 'polypeptide(L)'
;MRQAKSYIGQSLSHRLNRSRYRPFGHLGRFKDHLSEALNNKKTKQCTYLNASIRHYGREAFSVELLERCKPTEMDVIERRLILERNTLAPGGYNLTAGGKGATYVRAPTESLATNFLAAEVADGKSWRNAKKSEETRVKMREASALYQGNRTDASRANAVRNVQEQHLRTKLLKFKDLDIDFEHPERYLYDRTYKGKPKCRLLVGSIRKGGVYADFCSDSAEISRRRAKEFLKKLNDYKATAANSSDTASTVVASSST
;
A
#
# COMPACT_ATOMS: atom_id res chain seq x y z
N MET A 1 -34.55 16.87 -21.73
CA MET A 1 -34.21 15.65 -20.95
C MET A 1 -32.70 15.60 -20.77
N ARG A 2 -32.19 15.48 -19.53
CA ARG A 2 -30.74 15.28 -19.32
C ARG A 2 -30.38 13.86 -19.78
N GLN A 3 -29.47 13.75 -20.73
CA GLN A 3 -28.96 12.47 -21.20
C GLN A 3 -28.26 11.75 -20.02
N ALA A 4 -28.49 10.44 -19.90
CA ALA A 4 -27.79 9.64 -18.89
C ALA A 4 -26.29 9.61 -19.20
N LYS A 5 -25.46 9.91 -18.21
CA LYS A 5 -23.99 9.89 -18.36
C LYS A 5 -23.48 8.45 -18.42
N SER A 6 -22.48 8.20 -19.26
CA SER A 6 -21.87 6.87 -19.41
C SER A 6 -20.35 6.92 -19.22
N TYR A 7 -19.78 5.75 -18.94
CA TYR A 7 -18.33 5.51 -18.90
C TYR A 7 -18.00 4.39 -19.88
N ILE A 8 -16.98 4.60 -20.70
CA ILE A 8 -16.43 3.58 -21.59
C ILE A 8 -15.05 3.20 -21.10
N GLY A 9 -14.79 1.91 -20.99
CA GLY A 9 -13.48 1.40 -20.62
C GLY A 9 -13.21 0.03 -21.22
N GLN A 10 -11.93 -0.26 -21.42
CA GLN A 10 -11.49 -1.57 -21.92
C GLN A 10 -11.19 -2.58 -20.79
N SER A 11 -11.37 -3.87 -21.09
CA SER A 11 -11.00 -4.97 -20.19
C SER A 11 -10.70 -6.26 -20.96
N LEU A 12 -9.71 -7.03 -20.47
CA LEU A 12 -9.44 -8.38 -20.97
C LEU A 12 -10.48 -9.38 -20.46
N SER A 13 -10.83 -10.37 -21.28
CA SER A 13 -11.77 -11.43 -20.91
C SER A 13 -11.25 -12.28 -19.75
N HIS A 14 -9.94 -12.55 -19.72
CA HIS A 14 -9.28 -13.32 -18.68
C HIS A 14 -8.06 -12.58 -18.14
N ARG A 15 -7.73 -12.82 -16.86
CA ARG A 15 -6.48 -12.38 -16.24
C ARG A 15 -5.68 -13.60 -15.79
N LEU A 16 -4.37 -13.56 -16.01
CA LEU A 16 -3.45 -14.57 -15.49
C LEU A 16 -3.28 -14.37 -13.98
N ASN A 17 -3.56 -15.41 -13.20
CA ASN A 17 -3.40 -15.41 -11.75
C ASN A 17 -2.86 -16.77 -11.29
N ARG A 18 -1.69 -16.77 -10.63
CA ARG A 18 -0.98 -18.00 -10.20
C ARG A 18 -0.87 -19.03 -11.33
N SER A 19 -0.35 -18.58 -12.47
CA SER A 19 -0.14 -19.40 -13.68
C SER A 19 -1.41 -20.03 -14.27
N ARG A 20 -2.61 -19.55 -13.90
CA ARG A 20 -3.89 -19.98 -14.47
C ARG A 20 -4.72 -18.78 -14.93
N TYR A 21 -5.31 -18.87 -16.11
CA TYR A 21 -6.24 -17.85 -16.59
C TYR A 21 -7.58 -17.96 -15.86
N ARG A 22 -8.08 -16.82 -15.37
CA ARG A 22 -9.38 -16.73 -14.70
C ARG A 22 -10.28 -15.73 -15.42
N PRO A 23 -11.58 -16.02 -15.58
CA PRO A 23 -12.54 -15.08 -16.12
C PRO A 23 -12.51 -13.76 -15.34
N PHE A 24 -12.52 -12.65 -16.08
CA PHE A 24 -12.47 -11.30 -15.52
C PHE A 24 -13.48 -10.38 -16.23
N GLY A 25 -13.22 -10.05 -17.49
CA GLY A 25 -14.15 -9.32 -18.36
C GLY A 25 -14.55 -7.92 -17.84
N HIS A 26 -15.66 -7.42 -18.35
CA HIS A 26 -16.21 -6.11 -18.01
C HIS A 26 -16.76 -6.06 -16.57
N LEU A 27 -17.41 -7.13 -16.10
CA LEU A 27 -17.91 -7.22 -14.72
C LEU A 27 -16.77 -7.19 -13.70
N GLY A 28 -15.68 -7.91 -13.95
CA GLY A 28 -14.48 -7.85 -13.11
C GLY A 28 -13.89 -6.45 -13.08
N ARG A 29 -13.85 -5.76 -14.24
CA ARG A 29 -13.37 -4.37 -14.33
C ARG A 29 -14.23 -3.40 -13.53
N PHE A 30 -15.55 -3.57 -13.56
CA PHE A 30 -16.44 -2.77 -12.74
C PHE A 30 -16.23 -3.02 -11.24
N LYS A 31 -16.01 -4.27 -10.82
CA LYS A 31 -15.64 -4.59 -9.43
C LYS A 31 -14.32 -3.92 -9.01
N ASP A 32 -13.34 -3.83 -9.91
CA ASP A 32 -12.11 -3.06 -9.68
C ASP A 32 -12.44 -1.58 -9.42
N HIS A 33 -13.31 -0.95 -10.23
CA HIS A 33 -13.76 0.43 -10.03
C HIS A 33 -14.50 0.63 -8.71
N LEU A 34 -15.40 -0.28 -8.32
CA LEU A 34 -16.08 -0.24 -7.01
C LEU A 34 -15.06 -0.28 -5.87
N SER A 35 -14.12 -1.22 -5.92
CA SER A 35 -13.07 -1.35 -4.90
C SER A 35 -12.17 -0.11 -4.85
N GLU A 36 -11.86 0.48 -6.00
CA GLU A 36 -11.09 1.72 -6.11
C GLU A 36 -11.82 2.91 -5.51
N ALA A 37 -13.12 3.04 -5.79
CA ALA A 37 -13.96 4.10 -5.27
C ALA A 37 -14.06 4.07 -3.74
N LEU A 38 -14.10 2.87 -3.15
CA LEU A 38 -14.17 2.66 -1.70
C LEU A 38 -12.80 2.78 -1.02
N ASN A 39 -11.73 2.24 -1.62
CA ASN A 39 -10.45 2.08 -0.93
C ASN A 39 -9.39 3.14 -1.25
N ASN A 40 -9.59 4.05 -2.22
CA ASN A 40 -8.78 5.23 -2.59
C ASN A 40 -7.23 5.13 -2.43
N LYS A 41 -6.65 3.93 -2.52
CA LYS A 41 -5.23 3.66 -2.29
C LYS A 41 -4.41 3.59 -3.58
N LYS A 42 -5.06 3.52 -4.76
CA LYS A 42 -4.37 3.40 -6.05
C LYS A 42 -4.10 4.80 -6.64
N THR A 43 -2.96 4.97 -7.31
CA THR A 43 -2.48 6.26 -7.82
C THR A 43 -2.96 6.62 -9.24
N LYS A 44 -3.62 5.69 -9.95
CA LYS A 44 -4.13 5.88 -11.32
C LYS A 44 -5.60 5.46 -11.41
N GLN A 45 -6.46 6.25 -10.79
CA GLN A 45 -7.90 5.96 -10.70
C GLN A 45 -8.75 6.87 -11.58
N CYS A 46 -9.91 6.37 -11.98
CA CYS A 46 -10.95 7.17 -12.64
C CYS A 46 -11.67 8.03 -11.60
N THR A 47 -11.07 9.15 -11.22
CA THR A 47 -11.53 9.97 -10.08
C THR A 47 -12.99 10.42 -10.23
N TYR A 48 -13.42 10.78 -11.45
CA TYR A 48 -14.78 11.26 -11.70
C TYR A 48 -15.81 10.13 -11.60
N LEU A 49 -15.59 9.00 -12.29
CA LEU A 49 -16.42 7.81 -12.14
C LEU A 49 -16.49 7.34 -10.67
N ASN A 50 -15.35 7.32 -9.97
CA ASN A 50 -15.28 6.89 -8.58
C ASN A 50 -16.05 7.84 -7.65
N ALA A 51 -16.05 9.15 -7.93
CA ALA A 51 -16.86 10.11 -7.19
C ALA A 51 -18.37 9.86 -7.40
N SER A 52 -18.78 9.61 -8.63
CA SER A 52 -20.18 9.28 -8.95
C SER A 52 -20.64 7.96 -8.32
N ILE A 53 -19.78 6.93 -8.30
CA ILE A 53 -20.05 5.67 -7.60
C ILE A 53 -20.27 5.90 -6.10
N ARG A 54 -19.43 6.74 -5.45
CA ARG A 54 -19.61 7.07 -4.02
C ARG A 54 -20.89 7.85 -3.77
N HIS A 55 -21.27 8.73 -4.68
CA HIS A 55 -22.44 9.60 -4.53
C HIS A 55 -23.76 8.85 -4.73
N TYR A 56 -23.87 8.07 -5.81
CA TYR A 56 -25.13 7.42 -6.19
C TYR A 56 -25.21 5.95 -5.75
N GLY A 57 -24.11 5.36 -5.31
CA GLY A 57 -24.02 3.94 -4.96
C GLY A 57 -23.92 3.04 -6.19
N ARG A 58 -23.57 1.77 -5.95
CA ARG A 58 -23.35 0.78 -7.03
C ARG A 58 -24.61 0.47 -7.83
N GLU A 59 -25.78 0.50 -7.18
CA GLU A 59 -27.06 0.11 -7.79
C GLU A 59 -27.56 1.13 -8.81
N ALA A 60 -26.99 2.34 -8.80
CA ALA A 60 -27.30 3.39 -9.79
C ALA A 60 -26.59 3.20 -11.14
N PHE A 61 -25.77 2.15 -11.30
CA PHE A 61 -25.00 1.90 -12.51
C PHE A 61 -25.37 0.55 -13.13
N SER A 62 -25.67 0.56 -14.42
CA SER A 62 -25.72 -0.62 -15.26
C SER A 62 -24.39 -0.83 -15.98
N VAL A 63 -23.98 -2.08 -16.19
CA VAL A 63 -22.76 -2.43 -16.90
C VAL A 63 -23.12 -3.36 -18.05
N GLU A 64 -22.78 -2.94 -19.27
CA GLU A 64 -23.01 -3.70 -20.49
C GLU A 64 -21.69 -3.97 -21.23
N LEU A 65 -21.63 -5.08 -21.96
CA LEU A 65 -20.56 -5.36 -22.90
C LEU A 65 -20.93 -4.76 -24.25
N LEU A 66 -20.12 -3.81 -24.73
CA LEU A 66 -20.36 -3.13 -26.01
C LEU A 66 -19.80 -3.90 -27.19
N GLU A 67 -18.55 -4.35 -27.08
CA GLU A 67 -17.85 -4.96 -28.20
C GLU A 67 -16.80 -5.95 -27.70
N ARG A 68 -16.59 -7.03 -28.45
CA ARG A 68 -15.47 -7.97 -28.26
C ARG A 68 -14.50 -7.77 -29.41
N CYS A 69 -13.23 -7.56 -29.07
CA CYS A 69 -12.19 -7.30 -30.05
C CYS A 69 -10.88 -7.98 -29.66
N LYS A 70 -9.92 -7.98 -30.58
CA LYS A 70 -8.58 -8.46 -30.28
C LYS A 70 -7.86 -7.42 -29.40
N PRO A 71 -6.91 -7.84 -28.54
CA PRO A 71 -6.16 -6.91 -27.70
C PRO A 71 -5.44 -5.79 -28.47
N THR A 72 -5.11 -6.01 -29.73
CA THR A 72 -4.48 -5.04 -30.65
C THR A 72 -5.42 -3.92 -31.08
N GLU A 73 -6.73 -4.15 -31.07
CA GLU A 73 -7.76 -3.21 -31.57
C GLU A 73 -8.43 -2.42 -30.44
N MET A 74 -8.18 -2.84 -29.19
CA MET A 74 -8.88 -2.41 -27.99
C MET A 74 -8.79 -0.89 -27.75
N ASP A 75 -7.62 -0.29 -27.98
CA ASP A 75 -7.40 1.15 -27.85
C ASP A 75 -8.13 1.96 -28.94
N VAL A 76 -8.20 1.44 -30.17
CA VAL A 76 -8.90 2.09 -31.29
C VAL A 76 -10.41 2.10 -31.04
N ILE A 77 -10.95 0.96 -30.61
CA ILE A 77 -12.37 0.79 -30.34
C ILE A 77 -12.80 1.62 -29.12
N GLU A 78 -12.00 1.65 -28.05
CA GLU A 78 -12.28 2.49 -26.87
C GLU A 78 -12.41 3.97 -27.26
N ARG A 79 -11.44 4.51 -28.02
CA ARG A 79 -11.46 5.92 -28.44
C ARG A 79 -12.66 6.24 -29.32
N ARG A 80 -12.97 5.35 -30.28
CA ARG A 80 -14.13 5.48 -31.17
C ARG A 80 -15.43 5.56 -30.35
N LEU A 81 -15.63 4.61 -29.43
CA LEU A 81 -16.85 4.56 -28.61
C LEU A 81 -16.98 5.75 -27.64
N ILE A 82 -15.86 6.24 -27.08
CA ILE A 82 -15.86 7.44 -26.22
C ILE A 82 -16.36 8.66 -26.99
N LEU A 83 -15.88 8.82 -28.23
CA LEU A 83 -16.25 9.94 -29.09
C LEU A 83 -17.71 9.82 -29.56
N GLU A 84 -18.10 8.66 -30.11
CA GLU A 84 -19.45 8.40 -30.62
C GLU A 84 -20.53 8.56 -29.55
N ARG A 85 -20.25 8.11 -28.31
CA ARG A 85 -21.21 8.19 -27.19
C ARG A 85 -21.04 9.44 -26.32
N ASN A 86 -20.15 10.36 -26.70
CA ASN A 86 -19.87 11.60 -25.97
C ASN A 86 -19.63 11.39 -24.46
N THR A 87 -18.82 10.39 -24.10
CA THR A 87 -18.64 10.01 -22.69
C THR A 87 -17.55 10.79 -21.97
N LEU A 88 -16.89 11.73 -22.65
CA LEU A 88 -15.95 12.67 -22.03
C LEU A 88 -16.65 13.63 -21.09
N ALA A 89 -16.03 13.96 -19.95
CA ALA A 89 -16.54 14.99 -19.07
C ALA A 89 -16.60 16.36 -19.82
N PRO A 90 -17.71 17.11 -19.71
CA PRO A 90 -18.84 16.94 -18.78
C PRO A 90 -20.00 16.03 -19.27
N GLY A 91 -19.99 15.58 -20.52
CA GLY A 91 -21.02 14.75 -21.16
C GLY A 91 -21.11 13.31 -20.63
N GLY A 92 -19.99 12.77 -20.11
CA GLY A 92 -19.96 11.47 -19.42
C GLY A 92 -18.89 11.40 -18.33
N TYR A 93 -18.45 10.19 -18.01
CA TYR A 93 -17.53 9.91 -16.91
C TYR A 93 -16.05 9.72 -17.32
N ASN A 94 -15.73 9.65 -18.61
CA ASN A 94 -14.37 9.55 -19.11
C ASN A 94 -13.63 10.88 -18.92
N LEU A 95 -12.40 10.84 -18.38
CA LEU A 95 -11.54 12.01 -18.22
C LEU A 95 -10.52 12.18 -19.36
N THR A 96 -10.35 11.14 -20.17
CA THR A 96 -9.39 11.09 -21.27
C THR A 96 -10.07 10.45 -22.48
N ALA A 97 -9.60 10.77 -23.68
CA ALA A 97 -10.16 10.23 -24.92
C ALA A 97 -9.99 8.71 -25.07
N GLY A 98 -9.16 8.06 -24.25
CA GLY A 98 -8.87 6.63 -24.30
C GLY A 98 -7.53 6.33 -24.99
N GLY A 99 -7.17 5.04 -25.08
CA GLY A 99 -5.87 4.60 -25.58
C GLY A 99 -4.80 4.66 -24.48
N LYS A 100 -4.07 3.55 -24.28
CA LYS A 100 -3.05 3.42 -23.22
C LYS A 100 -2.16 4.66 -23.06
N GLY A 101 -2.09 5.17 -21.83
CA GLY A 101 -1.11 6.19 -21.42
C GLY A 101 -1.57 7.63 -21.55
N ALA A 102 -2.65 7.99 -20.84
CA ALA A 102 -2.91 9.33 -20.31
C ALA A 102 -2.28 10.52 -21.08
N THR A 103 -2.78 10.84 -22.26
CA THR A 103 -2.83 12.24 -22.68
C THR A 103 -3.88 12.91 -21.78
N TYR A 104 -3.40 13.50 -20.68
CA TYR A 104 -4.20 14.33 -19.80
C TYR A 104 -4.72 15.52 -20.62
N VAL A 105 -6.00 15.48 -20.99
CA VAL A 105 -6.69 16.67 -21.48
C VAL A 105 -7.13 17.43 -20.24
N ARG A 106 -6.52 18.59 -20.00
CA ARG A 106 -6.91 19.50 -18.91
C ARG A 106 -8.34 19.97 -19.21
N ALA A 107 -9.32 19.40 -18.52
CA ALA A 107 -10.68 19.92 -18.55
C ALA A 107 -10.66 21.40 -18.12
N PRO A 108 -11.40 22.30 -18.79
CA PRO A 108 -11.51 23.70 -18.40
C PRO A 108 -11.91 23.78 -16.93
N THR A 109 -11.10 24.48 -16.15
CA THR A 109 -11.11 24.43 -14.68
C THR A 109 -12.40 25.01 -14.10
N GLU A 110 -13.15 25.78 -14.89
CA GLU A 110 -14.35 26.51 -14.47
C GLU A 110 -15.60 25.62 -14.29
N SER A 111 -15.73 24.49 -14.99
CA SER A 111 -16.97 23.68 -14.93
C SER A 111 -16.94 22.53 -13.91
N LEU A 112 -15.77 22.19 -13.35
CA LEU A 112 -15.62 21.14 -12.34
C LEU A 112 -15.47 21.70 -10.91
N ALA A 113 -15.09 22.98 -10.79
CA ALA A 113 -14.92 23.65 -9.51
C ALA A 113 -16.26 23.95 -8.81
N THR A 114 -17.35 24.06 -9.55
CA THR A 114 -18.56 24.71 -9.02
C THR A 114 -19.51 23.80 -8.23
N ASN A 115 -19.48 22.46 -8.32
CA ASN A 115 -20.59 21.68 -7.75
C ASN A 115 -20.30 20.38 -6.97
N PHE A 116 -19.05 19.90 -6.82
CA PHE A 116 -18.84 18.60 -6.12
C PHE A 116 -17.68 18.53 -5.12
N LEU A 117 -16.81 19.54 -5.01
CA LEU A 117 -15.67 19.54 -4.08
C LEU A 117 -15.56 20.78 -3.20
N ALA A 118 -16.41 21.80 -3.43
CA ALA A 118 -16.42 23.03 -2.66
C ALA A 118 -17.37 22.96 -1.45
N ALA A 119 -17.54 21.77 -0.85
CA ALA A 119 -18.01 21.71 0.53
C ALA A 119 -16.83 22.17 1.42
N GLU A 120 -16.74 23.49 1.55
CA GLU A 120 -16.03 24.27 2.57
C GLU A 120 -14.84 23.57 3.24
N VAL A 121 -13.69 23.56 2.56
CA VAL A 121 -12.42 23.64 3.29
C VAL A 121 -12.16 25.12 3.53
N ALA A 122 -12.88 25.68 4.50
CA ALA A 122 -12.46 26.93 5.10
C ALA A 122 -10.99 26.74 5.53
N ASP A 123 -10.13 27.70 5.17
CA ASP A 123 -8.78 27.86 5.69
C ASP A 123 -7.61 27.18 4.94
N GLY A 124 -7.79 26.73 3.69
CA GLY A 124 -6.66 26.42 2.78
C GLY A 124 -5.71 25.30 3.23
N LYS A 125 -6.05 24.55 4.29
CA LYS A 125 -5.24 23.46 4.83
C LYS A 125 -5.48 22.19 4.04
N SER A 126 -4.40 21.58 3.54
CA SER A 126 -4.40 20.23 2.95
C SER A 126 -5.21 19.25 3.79
N TRP A 127 -6.09 18.46 3.15
CA TRP A 127 -6.93 17.41 3.77
C TRP A 127 -6.15 16.44 4.66
N ARG A 128 -4.83 16.30 4.45
CA ARG A 128 -3.94 15.45 5.26
C ARG A 128 -3.62 16.03 6.64
N ASN A 129 -3.78 17.34 6.83
CA ASN A 129 -3.41 18.06 8.06
C ASN A 129 -4.63 18.64 8.80
N ALA A 130 -5.84 18.45 8.29
CA ALA A 130 -7.06 18.89 8.97
C ALA A 130 -7.24 18.12 10.30
N LYS A 131 -7.41 18.86 11.40
CA LYS A 131 -7.81 18.27 12.68
C LYS A 131 -9.20 17.66 12.49
N LYS A 132 -9.33 16.36 12.78
CA LYS A 132 -10.62 15.66 12.73
C LYS A 132 -11.59 16.29 13.72
N SER A 133 -12.87 16.35 13.35
CA SER A 133 -13.95 16.77 14.25
C SER A 133 -14.02 15.85 15.47
N GLU A 134 -14.51 16.38 16.60
CA GLU A 134 -14.63 15.60 17.83
C GLU A 134 -15.58 14.41 17.64
N GLU A 135 -16.68 14.60 16.92
CA GLU A 135 -17.60 13.52 16.55
C GLU A 135 -16.90 12.37 15.80
N THR A 136 -16.02 12.69 14.85
CA THR A 136 -15.23 11.68 14.12
C THR A 136 -14.26 10.96 15.06
N ARG A 137 -13.65 11.69 15.99
CA ARG A 137 -12.72 11.11 16.98
C ARG A 137 -13.45 10.15 17.92
N VAL A 138 -14.66 10.50 18.36
CA VAL A 138 -15.53 9.65 19.18
C VAL A 138 -15.89 8.37 18.43
N LYS A 139 -16.41 8.47 17.20
CA LYS A 139 -16.76 7.29 16.37
C LYS A 139 -15.57 6.36 16.14
N MET A 140 -14.38 6.91 15.86
CA MET A 140 -13.16 6.12 15.70
C MET A 140 -12.74 5.43 17.01
N ARG A 141 -12.90 6.10 18.15
CA ARG A 141 -12.59 5.55 19.47
C ARG A 141 -13.54 4.40 19.81
N GLU A 142 -14.83 4.57 19.61
CA GLU A 142 -15.86 3.54 19.83
C GLU A 142 -15.63 2.33 18.94
N ALA A 143 -15.39 2.53 17.64
CA ALA A 143 -15.09 1.44 16.72
C ALA A 143 -13.80 0.69 17.11
N SER A 144 -12.77 1.41 17.56
CA SER A 144 -11.54 0.80 18.05
C SER A 144 -11.76 0.03 19.35
N ALA A 145 -12.59 0.55 20.27
CA ALA A 145 -12.92 -0.12 21.52
C ALA A 145 -13.74 -1.39 21.28
N LEU A 146 -14.72 -1.35 20.38
CA LEU A 146 -15.49 -2.52 19.95
C LEU A 146 -14.57 -3.58 19.31
N TYR A 147 -13.69 -3.15 18.40
CA TYR A 147 -12.73 -4.04 17.76
C TYR A 147 -11.76 -4.68 18.76
N GLN A 148 -11.31 -3.94 19.78
CA GLN A 148 -10.41 -4.44 20.81
C GLN A 148 -11.14 -5.31 21.85
N GLY A 149 -12.37 -4.96 22.22
CA GLY A 149 -13.21 -5.67 23.19
C GLY A 149 -13.61 -7.07 22.71
N ASN A 150 -13.77 -7.25 21.39
CA ASN A 150 -14.06 -8.55 20.79
C ASN A 150 -12.84 -9.49 20.68
N ARG A 151 -11.67 -9.11 21.22
CA ARG A 151 -10.45 -9.95 21.15
C ARG A 151 -10.20 -10.70 22.45
N THR A 152 -10.06 -12.01 22.33
CA THR A 152 -9.53 -12.87 23.40
C THR A 152 -8.11 -12.45 23.81
N ASP A 153 -7.73 -12.71 25.06
CA ASP A 153 -6.38 -12.41 25.56
C ASP A 153 -5.30 -13.10 24.71
N ALA A 154 -5.57 -14.33 24.24
CA ALA A 154 -4.69 -15.06 23.34
C ALA A 154 -4.50 -14.35 21.98
N SER A 155 -5.57 -13.79 21.40
CA SER A 155 -5.49 -13.01 20.16
C SER A 155 -4.66 -11.74 20.34
N ARG A 156 -4.76 -11.09 21.50
CA ARG A 156 -3.96 -9.91 21.85
C ARG A 156 -2.48 -10.28 21.99
N ALA A 157 -2.16 -11.35 22.72
CA ALA A 157 -0.80 -11.84 22.88
C ALA A 157 -0.14 -12.21 21.53
N ASN A 158 -0.89 -12.89 20.65
CA ASN A 158 -0.41 -13.23 19.31
C ASN A 158 -0.12 -11.99 18.45
N ALA A 159 -0.98 -10.97 18.49
CA ALA A 159 -0.71 -9.73 17.77
C ALA A 159 0.54 -9.00 18.28
N VAL A 160 0.75 -8.95 19.60
CA VAL A 160 1.97 -8.38 20.18
C VAL A 160 3.20 -9.14 19.70
N ARG A 161 3.16 -10.48 19.72
CA ARG A 161 4.26 -11.33 19.22
C ARG A 161 4.56 -11.07 17.74
N ASN A 162 3.53 -11.06 16.89
CA ASN A 162 3.69 -10.83 15.45
C ASN A 162 4.31 -9.45 15.15
N VAL A 163 3.90 -8.41 15.88
CA VAL A 163 4.47 -7.07 15.74
C VAL A 163 5.95 -7.05 16.18
N GLN A 164 6.29 -7.73 17.28
CA GLN A 164 7.67 -7.87 17.74
C GLN A 164 8.53 -8.61 16.72
N GLU A 165 8.04 -9.71 16.14
CA GLU A 165 8.73 -10.48 15.10
C GLU A 165 8.94 -9.65 13.83
N GLN A 166 7.91 -8.92 13.38
CA GLN A 166 8.01 -8.04 12.21
C GLN A 166 9.07 -6.95 12.42
N HIS A 167 9.08 -6.33 13.60
CA HIS A 167 10.09 -5.33 13.95
C HIS A 167 11.49 -5.94 14.04
N LEU A 168 11.63 -7.12 14.64
CA LEU A 168 12.90 -7.84 14.73
C LEU A 168 13.42 -8.18 13.33
N ARG A 169 12.60 -8.74 12.45
CA ARG A 169 12.96 -9.07 11.07
C ARG A 169 13.41 -7.85 10.28
N THR A 170 12.69 -6.74 10.43
CA THR A 170 13.05 -5.46 9.79
C THR A 170 14.40 -4.95 10.29
N LYS A 171 14.69 -5.11 11.58
CA LYS A 171 16.00 -4.77 12.15
C LYS A 171 17.10 -5.71 11.64
N LEU A 172 16.90 -7.02 11.66
CA LEU A 172 17.91 -7.99 11.16
C LEU A 172 18.29 -7.71 9.71
N LEU A 173 17.29 -7.48 8.84
CA LEU A 173 17.53 -7.18 7.42
C LEU A 173 18.39 -5.93 7.22
N LYS A 174 18.25 -4.91 8.09
CA LYS A 174 19.07 -3.68 8.03
C LYS A 174 20.53 -3.91 8.40
N PHE A 175 20.82 -4.92 9.21
CA PHE A 175 22.17 -5.19 9.74
C PHE A 175 22.81 -6.44 9.12
N LYS A 176 22.13 -7.12 8.19
CA LYS A 176 22.57 -8.42 7.65
C LYS A 176 23.93 -8.35 6.93
N ASP A 177 24.18 -7.27 6.18
CA ASP A 177 25.39 -7.13 5.34
C ASP A 177 26.48 -6.27 6.02
N LEU A 178 26.27 -5.87 7.27
CA LEU A 178 27.22 -5.02 7.99
C LEU A 178 28.27 -5.86 8.67
N ASP A 179 29.54 -5.50 8.51
CA ASP A 179 30.61 -6.11 9.30
C ASP A 179 30.55 -5.60 10.75
N ILE A 180 30.35 -6.53 11.69
CA ILE A 180 30.14 -6.22 13.11
C ILE A 180 31.02 -7.16 13.91
N ASP A 181 31.88 -6.58 14.73
CA ASP A 181 32.68 -7.30 15.72
C ASP A 181 31.78 -7.75 16.88
N PHE A 182 31.42 -9.04 16.89
CA PHE A 182 30.59 -9.63 17.93
C PHE A 182 31.35 -9.94 19.23
N GLU A 183 32.70 -9.92 19.22
CA GLU A 183 33.53 -10.08 20.41
C GLU A 183 33.51 -8.81 21.27
N HIS A 184 33.38 -7.64 20.62
CA HIS A 184 33.34 -6.33 21.29
C HIS A 184 32.04 -5.56 21.00
N PRO A 185 30.86 -6.08 21.39
CA PRO A 185 29.55 -5.51 21.05
C PRO A 185 29.36 -4.09 21.63
N GLU A 186 30.04 -3.78 22.73
CA GLU A 186 29.95 -2.47 23.41
C GLU A 186 30.43 -1.30 22.52
N ARG A 187 31.29 -1.55 21.52
CA ARG A 187 31.76 -0.51 20.58
C ARG A 187 30.64 0.13 19.77
N TYR A 188 29.53 -0.59 19.61
CA TYR A 188 28.40 -0.18 18.80
C TYR A 188 27.22 0.31 19.64
N LEU A 189 27.30 0.23 20.98
CA LEU A 189 26.20 0.55 21.89
C LEU A 189 26.38 1.94 22.53
N TYR A 190 25.36 2.78 22.42
CA TYR A 190 25.37 4.14 22.92
C TYR A 190 24.10 4.41 23.72
N ASP A 191 24.24 4.80 24.98
CA ASP A 191 23.11 5.21 25.79
C ASP A 191 22.67 6.63 25.42
N ARG A 192 21.35 6.85 25.40
CA ARG A 192 20.73 8.12 25.07
C ARG A 192 19.45 8.30 25.89
N THR A 193 18.96 9.54 25.89
CA THR A 193 17.65 9.88 26.44
C THR A 193 16.78 10.45 25.33
N TYR A 194 15.50 10.07 25.29
CA TYR A 194 14.53 10.64 24.36
C TYR A 194 13.21 10.86 25.06
N LYS A 195 12.74 12.11 25.06
CA LYS A 195 11.53 12.53 25.78
C LYS A 195 11.52 12.05 27.23
N GLY A 196 12.66 12.20 27.93
CA GLY A 196 12.84 11.80 29.32
C GLY A 196 12.99 10.29 29.59
N LYS A 197 12.91 9.43 28.55
CA LYS A 197 13.07 7.98 28.71
C LYS A 197 14.45 7.50 28.28
N PRO A 198 15.06 6.55 29.01
CA PRO A 198 16.34 5.97 28.62
C PRO A 198 16.20 5.11 27.36
N LYS A 199 17.23 5.16 26.52
CA LYS A 199 17.35 4.42 25.27
C LYS A 199 18.77 3.92 25.10
N CYS A 200 18.91 2.75 24.50
CA CYS A 200 20.18 2.26 23.99
C CYS A 200 20.11 2.24 22.47
N ARG A 201 21.10 2.83 21.81
CA ARG A 201 21.25 2.82 20.35
C ARG A 201 22.37 1.88 19.97
N LEU A 202 22.06 0.95 19.07
CA LEU A 202 23.06 0.25 18.28
C LEU A 202 23.39 1.09 17.05
N LEU A 203 24.66 1.43 16.83
CA LEU A 203 25.12 2.21 15.68
C LEU A 203 26.36 1.53 15.08
N VAL A 204 26.28 1.20 13.79
CA VAL A 204 27.39 0.66 13.01
C VAL A 204 27.74 1.68 11.91
N GLY A 205 28.99 2.17 11.95
CA GLY A 205 29.45 3.28 11.11
C GLY A 205 29.04 4.67 11.63
N SER A 206 29.26 5.70 10.82
CA SER A 206 28.88 7.09 11.14
C SER A 206 27.57 7.48 10.47
N ILE A 207 26.59 8.00 11.24
CA ILE A 207 25.29 8.44 10.71
C ILE A 207 25.45 9.44 9.56
N ARG A 208 26.45 10.35 9.65
CA ARG A 208 26.73 11.36 8.61
C ARG A 208 27.29 10.75 7.31
N LYS A 209 27.82 9.53 7.38
CA LYS A 209 28.37 8.77 6.26
C LYS A 209 27.51 7.57 5.88
N GLY A 210 26.20 7.61 6.19
CA GLY A 210 25.26 6.54 5.86
C GLY A 210 25.26 5.34 6.82
N GLY A 211 25.80 5.50 8.03
CA GLY A 211 25.79 4.46 9.06
C GLY A 211 24.39 4.01 9.46
N VAL A 212 24.26 2.73 9.81
CA VAL A 212 22.99 2.09 10.15
C VAL A 212 22.81 2.09 11.67
N TYR A 213 21.60 2.41 12.13
CA TYR A 213 21.29 2.39 13.56
C TYR A 213 19.94 1.74 13.89
N ALA A 214 19.86 1.24 15.12
CA ALA A 214 18.63 0.74 15.73
C ALA A 214 18.52 1.24 17.16
N ASP A 215 17.34 1.78 17.51
CA ASP A 215 17.05 2.23 18.87
C ASP A 215 16.26 1.15 19.64
N PHE A 216 16.59 1.04 20.92
CA PHE A 216 15.94 0.19 21.92
C PHE A 216 15.53 1.08 23.08
N CYS A 217 14.22 1.17 23.32
CA CYS A 217 13.65 1.99 24.38
C CYS A 217 13.00 1.09 25.42
N SER A 218 13.18 1.44 26.69
CA SER A 218 12.53 0.79 27.82
C SER A 218 12.38 1.80 28.96
N ASP A 219 11.75 1.38 30.05
CA ASP A 219 11.62 2.23 31.24
C ASP A 219 12.92 2.32 32.05
N SER A 220 13.88 1.43 31.78
CA SER A 220 15.23 1.44 32.36
C SER A 220 16.32 1.40 31.27
N ALA A 221 17.43 2.09 31.53
CA ALA A 221 18.62 2.08 30.68
C ALA A 221 19.22 0.67 30.57
N GLU A 222 19.27 -0.05 31.69
CA GLU A 222 19.80 -1.40 31.75
C GLU A 222 19.00 -2.37 30.87
N ILE A 223 17.67 -2.30 30.93
CA ILE A 223 16.78 -3.12 30.09
C ILE A 223 16.97 -2.76 28.61
N SER A 224 17.14 -1.47 28.30
CA SER A 224 17.37 -1.00 26.93
C SER A 224 18.68 -1.55 26.37
N ARG A 225 19.75 -1.52 27.17
CA ARG A 225 21.07 -2.05 26.81
C ARG A 225 21.06 -3.57 26.69
N ARG A 226 20.42 -4.28 27.62
CA ARG A 226 20.22 -5.74 27.53
C ARG A 226 19.51 -6.15 26.24
N ARG A 227 18.43 -5.46 25.86
CA ARG A 227 17.72 -5.71 24.59
C ARG A 227 18.60 -5.51 23.36
N ALA A 228 19.49 -4.52 23.39
CA ALA A 228 20.42 -4.28 22.30
C ALA A 228 21.46 -5.41 22.19
N LYS A 229 21.97 -5.92 23.31
CA LYS A 229 22.86 -7.10 23.35
C LYS A 229 22.17 -8.37 22.86
N GLU A 230 20.94 -8.64 23.31
CA GLU A 230 20.14 -9.77 22.83
C GLU A 230 19.90 -9.70 21.32
N PHE A 231 19.69 -8.50 20.77
CA PHE A 231 19.58 -8.32 19.33
C PHE A 231 20.89 -8.66 18.59
N LEU A 232 22.04 -8.23 19.10
CA LEU A 232 23.35 -8.58 18.52
C LEU A 232 23.59 -10.09 18.54
N LYS A 233 23.25 -10.77 19.63
CA LYS A 233 23.32 -12.24 19.70
C LYS A 233 22.46 -12.91 18.61
N LYS A 234 21.19 -12.50 18.48
CA LYS A 234 20.30 -13.01 17.43
C LYS A 234 20.80 -12.71 16.02
N LEU A 235 21.46 -11.56 15.83
CA LEU A 235 22.06 -11.21 14.54
C LEU A 235 23.25 -12.11 14.21
N ASN A 236 24.08 -12.47 15.21
CA ASN A 236 25.16 -13.43 15.04
C ASN A 236 24.62 -14.81 14.65
N ASP A 237 23.61 -15.31 15.38
CA ASP A 237 22.95 -16.59 15.10
C ASP A 237 22.33 -16.59 13.68
N TYR A 238 21.72 -15.48 13.29
CA TYR A 238 21.13 -15.30 11.95
C TYR A 238 22.20 -15.35 10.84
N LYS A 239 23.36 -14.73 11.06
CA LYS A 239 24.48 -14.78 10.10
C LYS A 239 25.11 -16.17 10.01
N ALA A 240 25.32 -16.83 11.14
CA ALA A 240 25.84 -18.20 11.18
C ALA A 240 24.91 -19.19 10.45
N THR A 241 23.60 -19.06 10.65
CA THR A 241 22.59 -19.89 9.95
C THR A 241 22.57 -19.61 8.44
N ALA A 242 22.72 -18.35 8.04
CA ALA A 242 22.77 -17.97 6.63
C ALA A 242 24.01 -18.54 5.92
N ALA A 243 25.19 -18.49 6.56
CA ALA A 243 26.43 -19.05 6.03
C ALA A 243 26.35 -20.58 5.85
N ASN A 244 25.75 -21.30 6.79
CA ASN A 244 25.59 -22.76 6.69
C ASN A 244 24.60 -23.20 5.60
N SER A 245 23.74 -22.29 5.11
CA SER A 245 22.76 -22.59 4.04
C SER A 245 23.31 -22.37 2.63
N SER A 246 24.43 -21.67 2.47
CA SER A 246 25.08 -21.46 1.17
C SER A 246 26.03 -22.60 0.76
N ASP A 247 26.43 -23.46 1.69
CA ASP A 247 27.38 -24.57 1.43
C ASP A 247 26.71 -25.88 0.97
N THR A 248 25.38 -25.93 0.82
CA THR A 248 24.64 -27.12 0.35
C THR A 248 24.16 -27.03 -1.09
N ALA A 249 24.88 -26.30 -1.96
CA ALA A 249 24.71 -26.41 -3.40
C ALA A 249 25.57 -27.58 -3.95
N SER A 250 25.26 -28.81 -3.56
CA SER A 250 25.86 -29.99 -4.20
C SER A 250 25.33 -30.12 -5.63
N THR A 251 26.22 -29.90 -6.59
CA THR A 251 25.99 -30.19 -8.01
C THR A 251 25.71 -31.68 -8.19
N VAL A 252 24.45 -32.06 -8.40
CA VAL A 252 24.10 -33.40 -8.85
C VAL A 252 24.29 -33.44 -10.36
N VAL A 253 25.41 -34.01 -10.81
CA VAL A 253 25.61 -34.37 -12.22
C VAL A 253 24.83 -35.66 -12.46
N ALA A 254 23.76 -35.57 -13.26
CA ALA A 254 23.04 -36.74 -13.74
C ALA A 254 23.70 -37.23 -15.04
N SER A 255 24.42 -38.35 -14.97
CA SER A 255 24.92 -39.06 -16.13
C SER A 255 23.89 -40.11 -16.55
N SER A 256 23.38 -40.02 -17.78
CA SER A 256 22.52 -41.03 -18.40
C SER A 256 23.38 -42.08 -19.09
N SER A 257 23.31 -43.33 -18.62
CA SER A 257 23.87 -44.48 -19.33
C SER A 257 22.93 -44.87 -20.48
N THR A 258 23.48 -44.94 -21.70
CA THR A 258 22.90 -45.64 -22.85
C THR A 258 22.92 -47.15 -22.64
#